data_AF-A0A4Y1ZFY2-F1
#
_entry.id   AF-A0A4Y1ZFY2-F1
#
_cell.length_a   1.000
_cell.length_b   1.000
_cell.length_c   1.000
_cell.angle_alpha   90.00
_cell.angle_beta   90.00
_cell.angle_gamma   90.00
#
_symmetry.space_group_name_H-M   'P 1'
#
loop_
_entity.id
_entity.type
_entity.pdbx_description
1 polymer ?
#
loop_
_entity_poly.entity_id
_entity_poly.type
_entity_poly.pdbx_seq_one_letter_code
_entity_poly.pdbx_strand_id
1 'polypeptide(L)'
;MGLDNVLAVAGAAQNDPLLVIIGLLISIPLLMGGSAVILKLMDRFSWLIYVGAGILAMTAARMLFAEPLVKDWLGHWSVWLEWPVVAVVVAAVLGLGWMSQKRISRQHDQNQAV
;
A
#
# COMPACT_ATOMS: atom_id res chain seq x y z
N MET A 1 6.77 3.66 4.52
CA MET A 1 6.49 3.93 3.08
C MET A 1 7.66 4.56 2.35
N GLY A 2 8.56 5.33 3.00
CA GLY A 2 9.67 5.99 2.30
C GLY A 2 10.65 5.02 1.63
N LEU A 3 11.14 4.00 2.37
CA LEU A 3 12.17 3.09 1.89
C LEU A 3 11.77 2.28 0.65
N ASP A 4 10.55 1.73 0.59
CA ASP A 4 10.12 0.92 -0.57
C ASP A 4 9.98 1.77 -1.85
N ASN A 5 9.51 3.02 -1.72
CA ASN A 5 9.49 3.97 -2.83
C ASN A 5 10.91 4.41 -3.24
N VAL A 6 11.81 4.59 -2.27
CA VAL A 6 13.23 4.87 -2.54
C VAL A 6 13.89 3.69 -3.26
N LEU A 7 13.62 2.46 -2.82
CA LEU A 7 14.12 1.22 -3.42
C LEU A 7 13.56 1.01 -4.84
N ALA A 8 12.31 1.39 -5.09
CA ALA A 8 11.74 1.36 -6.44
C ALA A 8 12.45 2.34 -7.39
N VAL A 9 12.72 3.57 -6.95
CA VAL A 9 13.50 4.55 -7.71
C VAL A 9 14.94 4.06 -7.92
N ALA A 10 15.54 3.48 -6.89
CA ALA A 10 16.89 2.90 -6.96
C ALA A 10 16.97 1.72 -7.93
N GLY A 11 15.97 0.83 -7.93
CA GLY A 11 15.88 -0.29 -8.85
C GLY A 11 15.68 0.14 -10.30
N ALA A 12 14.95 1.23 -10.54
CA ALA A 12 14.75 1.77 -11.88
C ALA A 12 16.01 2.44 -12.47
N ALA A 13 16.93 2.91 -11.61
CA ALA A 13 18.11 3.67 -12.00
C ALA A 13 19.31 2.83 -12.48
N GLN A 14 19.20 1.50 -12.55
CA GLN A 14 20.14 0.59 -13.22
C GLN A 14 21.63 0.90 -12.96
N ASN A 15 22.04 0.98 -11.69
CA ASN A 15 23.42 1.25 -11.23
C ASN A 15 23.96 2.68 -11.41
N ASP A 16 23.15 3.65 -11.86
CA ASP A 16 23.55 5.05 -11.89
C ASP A 16 23.07 5.82 -10.64
N PRO A 17 23.97 6.15 -9.68
CA PRO A 17 23.58 6.83 -8.46
C PRO A 17 23.02 8.24 -8.71
N LEU A 18 23.38 8.88 -9.83
CA LEU A 18 22.90 10.22 -10.17
C LEU A 18 21.41 10.19 -10.54
N LEU A 19 20.95 9.14 -11.23
CA LEU A 19 19.53 8.93 -11.53
C LEU A 19 18.71 8.69 -10.25
N VAL A 20 19.25 7.95 -9.28
CA VAL A 20 18.59 7.70 -7.99
C VAL A 20 18.39 9.01 -7.23
N ILE A 21 19.43 9.83 -7.15
CA ILE A 21 19.39 11.11 -6.43
C ILE A 21 18.34 12.03 -7.06
N ILE A 22 18.36 12.20 -8.38
CA ILE A 22 17.37 13.03 -9.08
C ILE A 22 15.95 12.49 -8.88
N GLY A 23 15.76 11.18 -9.01
CA GLY A 23 14.46 10.55 -8.80
C GLY A 23 13.90 10.78 -7.39
N LEU A 24 14.75 10.70 -6.37
CA LEU A 24 14.38 10.99 -4.98
C LEU A 24 14.06 12.46 -4.75
N LEU A 25 14.88 13.35 -5.31
CA LEU A 25 14.74 14.79 -5.17
C LEU A 25 13.40 15.27 -5.75
N ILE A 26 12.93 14.64 -6.83
CA ILE A 26 11.61 14.93 -7.43
C ILE A 26 10.49 14.20 -6.68
N SER A 27 10.69 12.95 -6.25
CA SER A 27 9.65 12.13 -5.64
C SER A 27 9.20 12.64 -4.27
N ILE A 28 10.15 13.02 -3.39
CA ILE A 28 9.82 13.41 -2.01
C ILE A 28 8.91 14.66 -1.95
N PRO A 29 9.21 15.77 -2.65
CA PRO A 29 8.34 16.94 -2.66
C PRO A 29 6.97 16.65 -3.25
N LEU A 30 6.92 15.81 -4.31
CA LEU A 30 5.66 15.43 -4.95
C LEU A 30 4.78 14.61 -4.02
N LEU A 31 5.36 13.69 -3.24
CA LEU A 31 4.64 12.92 -2.22
C LEU A 31 4.19 13.81 -1.05
N MET A 32 5.07 14.68 -0.53
CA MET A 32 4.71 15.62 0.55
C MET A 32 3.58 16.55 0.11
N GLY A 33 3.71 17.21 -1.05
CA GLY A 33 2.70 18.13 -1.57
C GLY A 33 1.41 17.43 -2.04
N GLY A 34 1.54 16.27 -2.70
CA GLY A 34 0.42 15.50 -3.21
C GLY A 34 -0.44 14.88 -2.12
N SER A 35 0.15 14.50 -0.97
CA SER A 35 -0.59 13.90 0.15
C SER A 35 -1.71 14.81 0.66
N ALA A 36 -1.50 16.13 0.74
CA ALA A 36 -2.52 17.08 1.17
C ALA A 36 -3.72 17.15 0.23
N VAL A 37 -3.49 17.01 -1.08
CA VAL A 37 -4.55 16.94 -2.09
C VAL A 37 -5.30 15.62 -1.99
N ILE A 38 -4.58 14.50 -1.86
CA ILE A 38 -5.16 13.16 -1.72
C ILE A 38 -5.99 13.06 -0.44
N LEU A 39 -5.53 13.62 0.67
CA LEU A 39 -6.27 13.69 1.94
C LEU A 39 -7.60 14.44 1.78
N LYS A 40 -7.58 15.64 1.18
CA LYS A 40 -8.81 16.39 0.88
C LYS A 40 -9.76 15.62 -0.02
N LEU A 41 -9.22 14.84 -0.95
CA LEU A 41 -10.02 14.03 -1.86
C LEU A 41 -10.65 12.82 -1.15
N MET A 42 -9.92 12.18 -0.23
CA MET A 42 -10.46 11.10 0.62
C MET A 42 -11.53 11.60 1.58
N ASP A 43 -11.39 12.82 2.12
CA ASP A 43 -12.43 13.43 2.97
C ASP A 43 -13.73 13.66 2.19
N ARG A 44 -13.62 14.05 0.91
CA ARG A 44 -14.78 14.26 0.03
C ARG A 44 -15.35 12.95 -0.53
N PHE A 45 -14.50 11.95 -0.75
CA PHE A 45 -14.86 10.68 -1.37
C PHE A 45 -14.36 9.50 -0.53
N SER A 46 -15.13 9.08 0.47
CA SER A 46 -14.71 8.00 1.38
C SER A 46 -14.54 6.63 0.70
N TRP A 47 -15.15 6.40 -0.47
CA TRP A 47 -14.94 5.18 -1.26
C TRP A 47 -13.50 5.05 -1.77
N LEU A 48 -12.78 6.17 -1.91
CA LEU A 48 -11.40 6.22 -2.38
C LEU A 48 -10.45 5.51 -1.40
N ILE A 49 -10.79 5.50 -0.11
CA ILE A 49 -10.03 4.78 0.94
C ILE A 49 -10.08 3.28 0.68
N TYR A 50 -11.25 2.73 0.34
CA TYR A 50 -11.41 1.30 0.05
C TYR A 50 -10.66 0.91 -1.22
N VAL A 51 -10.73 1.76 -2.26
CA VAL A 51 -9.99 1.50 -3.51
C VAL A 51 -8.47 1.57 -3.27
N GLY A 52 -7.99 2.59 -2.57
CA GLY A 52 -6.58 2.70 -2.19
C GLY A 52 -6.10 1.52 -1.37
N ALA A 53 -6.87 1.11 -0.34
CA ALA A 53 -6.55 -0.05 0.49
C ALA A 53 -6.51 -1.36 -0.33
N GLY A 54 -7.43 -1.54 -1.28
CA GLY A 54 -7.42 -2.70 -2.17
C GLY A 54 -6.18 -2.76 -3.06
N ILE A 55 -5.79 -1.63 -3.66
CA ILE A 55 -4.59 -1.53 -4.49
C ILE A 55 -3.32 -1.81 -3.66
N LEU A 56 -3.23 -1.24 -2.46
CA LEU A 56 -2.11 -1.47 -1.55
C LEU A 56 -2.02 -2.93 -1.09
N ALA A 57 -3.15 -3.55 -0.71
CA ALA A 57 -3.21 -4.96 -0.32
C ALA A 57 -2.81 -5.89 -1.47
N MET A 58 -3.30 -5.61 -2.68
CA MET A 58 -2.93 -6.35 -3.88
C MET A 58 -1.43 -6.23 -4.14
N THR A 59 -0.89 -5.01 -4.11
CA THR A 59 0.53 -4.77 -4.38
C THR A 59 1.41 -5.46 -3.34
N ALA A 60 1.06 -5.35 -2.06
CA ALA A 60 1.78 -6.03 -0.97
C ALA A 60 1.76 -7.56 -1.13
N ALA A 61 0.59 -8.14 -1.44
CA ALA A 61 0.48 -9.57 -1.69
C ALA A 61 1.35 -10.01 -2.87
N ARG A 62 1.35 -9.25 -3.97
CA ARG A 62 2.21 -9.54 -5.12
C ARG A 62 3.70 -9.36 -4.82
N MET A 63 4.08 -8.40 -3.99
CA MET A 63 5.46 -8.23 -3.52
C MET A 63 5.91 -9.43 -2.67
N LEU A 64 5.02 -9.98 -1.84
CA LEU A 64 5.32 -11.22 -1.11
C LEU A 64 5.51 -12.42 -2.05
N PHE A 65 4.69 -12.57 -3.08
CA PHE A 65 4.88 -13.64 -4.07
C PHE A 65 6.08 -13.41 -5.00
N ALA A 66 6.56 -12.17 -5.13
CA ALA A 66 7.74 -11.85 -5.92
C ALA A 66 9.04 -12.31 -5.24
N GLU A 67 9.05 -12.42 -3.90
CA GLU A 67 10.20 -12.86 -3.12
C GLU A 67 10.66 -14.28 -3.49
N PRO A 68 11.96 -14.49 -3.79
CA PRO A 68 12.51 -15.79 -4.16
C PRO A 68 12.25 -16.87 -3.10
N LEU A 69 12.37 -16.52 -1.82
CA LEU A 69 12.13 -17.44 -0.70
C LEU A 69 10.70 -17.98 -0.69
N VAL A 70 9.73 -17.13 -1.05
CA VAL A 70 8.31 -17.52 -1.12
C VAL A 70 8.07 -18.42 -2.33
N LYS A 71 8.70 -18.12 -3.47
CA LYS A 71 8.63 -18.98 -4.67
C LYS A 71 9.25 -20.36 -4.44
N ASP A 72 10.40 -20.42 -3.78
CA ASP A 72 11.11 -21.66 -3.48
C ASP A 72 10.33 -22.53 -2.47
N TRP A 73 9.68 -21.91 -1.49
CA TRP A 73 8.86 -22.63 -0.50
C TRP A 73 7.52 -23.13 -1.08
N LEU A 74 6.90 -22.39 -2.00
CA LEU A 74 5.65 -22.81 -2.67
C LEU A 74 5.87 -23.75 -3.87
N GLY A 75 7.09 -23.85 -4.40
CA GLY A 75 7.43 -24.69 -5.54
C GLY A 75 6.60 -24.38 -6.80
N HIS A 76 6.34 -25.41 -7.63
CA HIS A 76 5.63 -25.28 -8.92
C HIS A 76 4.15 -24.89 -8.81
N TRP A 77 3.57 -24.84 -7.61
CA TRP A 77 2.18 -24.41 -7.37
C TRP A 77 2.02 -22.89 -7.30
N SER A 78 3.13 -22.13 -7.35
CA SER A 78 3.14 -20.69 -7.07
C SER A 78 2.28 -19.87 -8.05
N VAL A 79 2.22 -20.27 -9.33
CA VAL A 79 1.51 -19.50 -10.37
C VAL A 79 -0.01 -19.66 -10.27
N TRP A 80 -0.49 -20.85 -9.88
CA TRP A 80 -1.93 -21.09 -9.73
C TRP A 80 -2.49 -20.55 -8.41
N LEU A 81 -1.66 -20.45 -7.36
CA LEU A 81 -2.09 -19.93 -6.06
C LEU A 81 -1.97 -18.40 -5.93
N GLU A 82 -1.20 -17.70 -6.78
CA GLU A 82 -0.96 -16.25 -6.65
C GLU A 82 -2.28 -15.47 -6.63
N TRP A 83 -3.12 -15.63 -7.66
CA TRP A 83 -4.38 -14.91 -7.79
C TRP A 83 -5.41 -15.17 -6.68
N PRO A 84 -5.71 -16.43 -6.30
CA PRO A 84 -6.66 -16.69 -5.23
C PRO A 84 -6.15 -16.17 -3.88
N VAL A 85 -4.84 -16.28 -3.58
CA VAL A 85 -4.30 -15.73 -2.33
C VAL A 85 -4.34 -14.21 -2.33
N VAL A 86 -3.96 -13.56 -3.43
CA VAL A 86 -4.07 -12.09 -3.57
C VAL A 86 -5.52 -11.65 -3.36
N ALA A 87 -6.49 -12.33 -3.96
CA ALA A 87 -7.91 -12.03 -3.79
C ALA A 87 -8.37 -12.19 -2.33
N VAL A 88 -7.94 -13.26 -1.66
CA VAL A 88 -8.24 -13.49 -0.24
C VAL A 88 -7.60 -12.40 0.64
N VAL A 89 -6.35 -12.01 0.39
CA VAL A 89 -5.67 -10.96 1.13
C VAL A 89 -6.37 -9.61 0.95
N VAL A 90 -6.73 -9.25 -0.28
CA VAL A 90 -7.48 -8.02 -0.56
C VAL A 90 -8.84 -8.05 0.13
N ALA A 91 -9.59 -9.14 0.04
CA ALA A 91 -10.88 -9.28 0.70
C ALA A 91 -10.75 -9.20 2.23
N ALA A 92 -9.73 -9.82 2.81
CA ALA A 92 -9.43 -9.74 4.24
C ALA A 92 -9.10 -8.31 4.67
N VAL A 93 -8.25 -7.60 3.94
CA VAL A 93 -7.89 -6.20 4.24
C VAL A 93 -9.11 -5.28 4.16
N LEU A 94 -9.94 -5.41 3.12
CA LEU A 94 -11.15 -4.61 2.97
C LEU A 94 -12.20 -4.95 4.04
N GLY A 95 -12.37 -6.25 4.36
CA GLY A 95 -13.29 -6.72 5.40
C GLY A 95 -12.88 -6.25 6.79
N LEU A 96 -11.60 -6.38 7.14
CA LEU A 96 -11.04 -5.87 8.40
C LEU A 96 -11.14 -4.34 8.47
N GLY A 97 -10.87 -3.63 7.37
CA GLY A 97 -11.02 -2.18 7.27
C GLY A 97 -12.44 -1.73 7.57
N TRP A 98 -13.44 -2.38 6.97
CA TRP A 98 -14.86 -2.11 7.23
C TRP A 98 -15.26 -2.41 8.69
N MET A 99 -14.76 -3.50 9.27
CA MET A 99 -15.02 -3.85 10.67
C MET A 99 -14.37 -2.87 11.66
N SER A 100 -13.16 -2.40 11.38
CA SER A 100 -12.46 -1.41 12.20
C SER A 100 -13.08 -0.02 12.08
N GLN A 101 -13.67 0.32 10.94
CA GLN A 101 -14.33 1.61 10.75
C GLN A 101 -15.52 1.79 11.71
N LYS A 102 -16.22 0.71 12.09
CA LYS A 102 -17.26 0.74 13.13
C LYS A 102 -16.73 1.03 14.54
N ARG A 103 -15.43 0.85 14.79
CA ARG A 103 -14.82 1.08 16.12
C ARG A 103 -14.27 2.50 16.27
N ILE A 104 -13.72 3.07 15.20
CA ILE A 104 -13.13 4.43 15.22
C ILE A 104 -14.20 5.51 15.49
N SER A 105 -15.44 5.31 15.02
CA SER A 105 -16.55 6.23 15.33
C SER A 105 -16.93 6.25 16.82
N ARG A 106 -16.66 5.19 17.60
CA ARG A 106 -16.94 5.18 19.06
C ARG A 106 -15.91 5.94 19.89
N GLN A 107 -14.72 6.22 19.33
CA GLN A 107 -13.61 6.83 20.06
C GLN A 107 -13.66 8.37 20.06
N HIS A 108 -14.32 8.98 19.07
CA HIS A 108 -14.52 10.45 19.04
C HIS A 108 -15.59 10.93 20.04
N ASP A 109 -16.59 10.11 20.38
CA ASP A 109 -17.61 10.47 21.37
C ASP A 109 -17.10 10.40 22.81
N GLN A 110 -16.17 9.48 23.12
CA GLN A 110 -15.62 9.34 24.47
C GLN A 110 -14.67 10.47 24.87
N ASN A 111 -13.93 11.06 23.93
CA ASN A 111 -12.99 12.16 24.21
C ASN A 111 -13.66 13.53 24.36
N GLN A 112 -14.95 13.66 24.03
CA GLN A 112 -15.74 14.88 24.26
C GLN A 112 -16.52 14.84 25.58
N ALA A 113 -16.53 13.69 26.26
CA ALA A 113 -17.23 13.47 27.53
C ALA A 113 -16.30 13.53 28.76
N VAL A 114 -15.03 13.90 28.58
CA VAL A 114 -14.02 14.12 29.64
C VAL A 114 -13.53 15.56 29.57
#